data_AF-A0A3A4ZFX5-F1
#
_entry.id   AF-A0A3A4ZFX5-F1
#
_cell.length_a   1.000
_cell.length_b   1.000
_cell.length_c   1.000
_cell.angle_alpha   90.00
_cell.angle_beta   90.00
_cell.angle_gamma   90.00
#
_symmetry.space_group_name_H-M   'P 1'
#
loop_
_entity.id
_entity.type
_entity.pdbx_description
1 polymer ?
#
loop_
_entity_poly.entity_id
_entity_poly.type
_entity_poly.pdbx_seq_one_letter_code
_entity_poly.pdbx_strand_id
1 'polypeptide(L)'
;MKTAFVFSLLMLCAAGAYAISVQHLATDAELSALVSDTIFVAEGRIGDRGGAATFELDLGQSTSAPAVTRQYDWLNGVVEPFSLVYDNVSGNVTFSLGGQSLVYHTPFIQFGDIFVRTRAVYAGTSVVVSDLALDGQNVGASSSATGPGLDILWISGGQLSDGFTLTGNAVFSWTGTPPGQSNLAFQIKVAKLAVIGVEDGTWGVIKALFR
;
A
#
# COMPACT_ATOMS: atom_id res chain seq x y z
N MET A 1 21.77 -0.35 50.61
CA MET A 1 20.92 -0.20 49.40
C MET A 1 21.41 -1.20 48.38
N LYS A 2 20.57 -2.19 47.98
CA LYS A 2 20.92 -3.21 46.97
C LYS A 2 20.26 -2.79 45.65
N THR A 3 21.06 -2.46 44.66
CA THR A 3 20.61 -2.10 43.31
C THR A 3 20.29 -3.38 42.54
N ALA A 4 19.02 -3.57 42.17
CA ALA A 4 18.61 -4.68 41.31
C ALA A 4 18.75 -4.24 39.85
N PHE A 5 19.60 -4.93 39.09
CA PHE A 5 19.64 -4.83 37.64
C PHE A 5 18.56 -5.75 37.06
N VAL A 6 17.56 -5.16 36.40
CA VAL A 6 16.59 -5.91 35.59
C VAL A 6 17.21 -6.08 34.20
N PHE A 7 17.63 -7.31 33.89
CA PHE A 7 17.95 -7.71 32.53
C PHE A 7 16.63 -7.99 31.80
N SER A 8 16.16 -7.06 30.98
CA SER A 8 15.11 -7.35 30.00
C SER A 8 15.71 -8.23 28.90
N LEU A 9 15.28 -9.49 28.87
CA LEU A 9 15.58 -10.41 27.79
C LEU A 9 14.75 -9.99 26.57
N LEU A 10 15.39 -9.30 25.61
CA LEU A 10 14.79 -9.02 24.31
C LEU A 10 14.76 -10.32 23.51
N MET A 11 13.59 -10.95 23.40
CA MET A 11 13.41 -12.16 22.61
C MET A 11 13.31 -11.75 21.12
N LEU A 12 14.42 -11.82 20.39
CA LEU A 12 14.39 -11.75 18.93
C LEU A 12 13.82 -13.08 18.41
N CYS A 13 12.53 -13.10 18.06
CA CYS A 13 12.04 -14.13 17.14
C CYS A 13 12.68 -13.87 15.78
N ALA A 14 13.53 -14.79 15.31
CA ALA A 14 13.94 -14.79 13.91
C ALA A 14 12.72 -15.20 13.08
N ALA A 15 12.06 -14.22 12.45
CA ALA A 15 11.04 -14.48 11.45
C ALA A 15 11.70 -15.23 10.28
N GLY A 16 11.09 -16.33 9.83
CA GLY A 16 11.51 -16.98 8.60
C GLY A 16 11.35 -16.01 7.43
N ALA A 17 12.38 -15.86 6.60
CA ALA A 17 12.28 -15.04 5.40
C ALA A 17 11.25 -15.68 4.46
N TYR A 18 10.15 -14.96 4.20
CA TYR A 18 9.16 -15.38 3.22
C TYR A 18 9.60 -14.96 1.82
N ALA A 19 9.27 -15.78 0.82
CA ALA A 19 9.45 -15.38 -0.57
C ALA A 19 8.47 -14.24 -0.89
N ILE A 20 9.02 -13.08 -1.24
CA ILE A 20 8.27 -11.94 -1.77
C ILE A 20 8.39 -12.00 -3.29
N SER A 21 7.27 -11.86 -3.99
CA SER A 21 7.22 -11.68 -5.44
C SER A 21 6.71 -10.29 -5.78
N VAL A 22 7.21 -9.73 -6.88
CA VAL A 22 6.85 -8.41 -7.36
C VAL A 22 6.51 -8.43 -8.83
N GLN A 23 5.47 -7.70 -9.23
CA GLN A 23 5.07 -7.52 -10.61
C GLN A 23 4.52 -6.10 -10.80
N HIS A 24 4.72 -5.51 -11.97
CA HIS A 24 4.06 -4.25 -12.34
C HIS A 24 2.80 -4.51 -13.17
N LEU A 25 1.75 -3.75 -12.89
CA LEU A 25 0.54 -3.65 -13.71
C LEU A 25 0.53 -2.27 -14.37
N ALA A 26 0.12 -2.22 -15.64
CA ALA A 26 0.10 -1.00 -16.42
C ALA A 26 -1.19 -0.18 -16.21
N THR A 27 -2.28 -0.82 -15.75
CA THR A 27 -3.60 -0.18 -15.72
C THR A 27 -4.42 -0.50 -14.47
N ASP A 28 -5.33 0.42 -14.13
CA ASP A 28 -6.36 0.17 -13.11
C ASP A 28 -7.32 -0.96 -13.50
N ALA A 29 -7.48 -1.22 -14.80
CA ALA A 29 -8.32 -2.31 -15.30
C ALA A 29 -7.70 -3.68 -14.96
N GLU A 30 -6.38 -3.83 -15.14
CA GLU A 30 -5.65 -5.05 -14.73
C GLU A 30 -5.74 -5.26 -13.22
N LEU A 31 -5.53 -4.21 -12.42
CA LEU A 31 -5.70 -4.28 -10.97
C LEU A 31 -7.13 -4.72 -10.59
N SER A 32 -8.14 -4.10 -11.19
CA SER A 32 -9.55 -4.37 -10.88
C SER A 32 -9.97 -5.79 -11.29
N ALA A 33 -9.33 -6.37 -12.32
CA ALA A 33 -9.56 -7.76 -12.72
C ALA A 33 -8.96 -8.78 -11.74
N LEU A 34 -7.92 -8.39 -10.98
CA LEU A 34 -7.23 -9.26 -10.03
C LEU A 34 -7.87 -9.24 -8.64
N VAL A 35 -8.46 -8.12 -8.22
CA VAL A 35 -8.92 -7.92 -6.83
C VAL A 35 -10.40 -8.28 -6.69
N SER A 36 -10.75 -9.18 -5.74
CA SER A 36 -12.15 -9.38 -5.35
C SER A 36 -12.59 -8.32 -4.35
N ASP A 37 -11.74 -8.06 -3.35
CA ASP A 37 -12.06 -7.21 -2.22
C ASP A 37 -10.85 -6.35 -1.88
N THR A 38 -11.08 -5.04 -1.83
CA THR A 38 -10.15 -4.12 -1.16
C THR A 38 -10.50 -4.10 0.33
N ILE A 39 -9.53 -4.47 1.14
CA ILE A 39 -9.65 -4.52 2.60
C ILE A 39 -9.37 -3.12 3.17
N PHE A 40 -8.22 -2.62 2.73
CA PHE A 40 -7.51 -1.41 3.03
C PHE A 40 -7.08 -0.49 1.89
N VAL A 41 -7.18 0.81 2.03
CA VAL A 41 -6.35 1.76 1.27
C VAL A 41 -5.79 2.81 2.23
N ALA A 42 -4.47 2.96 2.21
CA ALA A 42 -3.80 4.17 2.68
C ALA A 42 -3.44 5.03 1.45
N GLU A 43 -3.77 6.31 1.48
CA GLU A 43 -3.47 7.24 0.38
C GLU A 43 -2.66 8.43 0.88
N GLY A 44 -1.68 8.82 0.07
CA GLY A 44 -1.13 10.17 0.07
C GLY A 44 -1.50 10.85 -1.24
N ARG A 45 -2.03 12.07 -1.17
CA ARG A 45 -2.43 12.87 -2.34
C ARG A 45 -2.06 14.34 -2.14
N ILE A 46 -1.84 15.05 -3.24
CA ILE A 46 -2.02 16.50 -3.24
C ILE A 46 -3.53 16.77 -3.30
N GLY A 47 -4.09 17.18 -2.15
CA GLY A 47 -5.47 17.59 -2.01
C GLY A 47 -5.66 19.09 -2.28
N ASP A 48 -5.73 19.86 -1.21
CA ASP A 48 -5.82 21.32 -1.17
C ASP A 48 -4.74 21.95 -0.28
N ARG A 49 -3.80 21.13 0.22
CA ARG A 49 -2.61 21.45 1.00
C ARG A 49 -2.94 22.19 2.29
N GLY A 50 -3.87 21.65 3.09
CA GLY A 50 -4.32 22.30 4.32
C GLY A 50 -5.46 23.30 4.13
N GLY A 51 -6.14 23.27 2.99
CA GLY A 51 -7.40 23.97 2.79
C GLY A 51 -8.55 23.34 3.59
N ALA A 52 -9.73 23.95 3.52
CA ALA A 52 -10.88 23.52 4.32
C ALA A 52 -11.70 22.39 3.67
N ALA A 53 -11.46 22.06 2.40
CA ALA A 53 -12.41 21.26 1.61
C ALA A 53 -11.91 19.86 1.30
N THR A 54 -10.60 19.61 1.27
CA THR A 54 -10.05 18.27 1.04
C THR A 54 -9.02 17.87 2.09
N PHE A 55 -8.36 16.75 1.90
CA PHE A 55 -7.33 16.19 2.77
C PHE A 55 -6.17 15.68 1.92
N GLU A 56 -5.03 15.42 2.55
CA GLU A 56 -3.83 14.92 1.87
C GLU A 56 -3.47 13.50 2.22
N LEU A 57 -3.90 13.03 3.39
CA LEU A 57 -3.73 11.66 3.83
C LEU A 57 -5.09 11.06 4.15
N ASP A 58 -5.31 9.82 3.72
CA ASP A 58 -6.49 9.06 4.12
C ASP A 58 -6.20 7.59 4.38
N LEU A 59 -7.09 6.99 5.15
CA LEU A 59 -7.08 5.58 5.49
C LEU A 59 -8.52 5.06 5.62
N GLY A 60 -8.82 3.93 4.98
CA GLY A 60 -10.11 3.25 5.10
C GLY A 60 -10.29 2.16 4.06
N GLN A 61 -11.52 1.69 3.86
CA GLN A 61 -11.82 0.67 2.85
C GLN A 61 -11.81 1.23 1.41
N SER A 62 -12.04 2.53 1.25
CA SER A 62 -12.08 3.21 -0.05
C SER A 62 -11.60 4.65 0.07
N THR A 63 -10.92 5.15 -0.96
CA THR A 63 -10.51 6.55 -1.05
C THR A 63 -11.64 7.48 -1.49
N SER A 64 -12.76 6.94 -2.01
CA SER A 64 -13.96 7.73 -2.32
C SER A 64 -14.75 8.12 -1.08
N ALA A 65 -14.59 7.37 0.02
CA ALA A 65 -15.24 7.59 1.30
C ALA A 65 -14.31 7.07 2.42
N PRO A 66 -13.18 7.75 2.66
CA PRO A 66 -12.21 7.28 3.64
C PRO A 66 -12.79 7.33 5.05
N ALA A 67 -12.33 6.40 5.90
CA ALA A 67 -12.76 6.34 7.29
C ALA A 67 -12.09 7.42 8.14
N VAL A 68 -10.82 7.72 7.84
CA VAL A 68 -10.02 8.71 8.54
C VAL A 68 -9.23 9.53 7.53
N THR A 69 -9.13 10.84 7.79
CA THR A 69 -8.38 11.78 6.94
C THR A 69 -7.51 12.70 7.79
N ARG A 70 -6.43 13.23 7.19
CA ARG A 70 -5.58 14.27 7.77
C ARG A 70 -5.12 15.27 6.71
N GLN A 71 -4.92 16.50 7.16
CA GLN A 71 -4.20 17.51 6.39
C GLN A 71 -2.71 17.22 6.44
N TYR A 72 -2.02 17.51 5.34
CA TYR A 72 -0.56 17.43 5.25
C TYR A 72 -0.03 18.47 4.27
N ASP A 73 1.06 19.16 4.62
CA ASP A 73 1.69 20.12 3.70
C ASP A 73 2.85 19.46 2.96
N TRP A 74 2.53 18.87 1.80
CA TRP A 74 3.55 18.29 0.93
C TRP A 74 4.55 19.34 0.46
N LEU A 75 5.83 19.02 0.61
CA LEU A 75 6.94 19.81 0.10
C LEU A 75 7.49 19.19 -1.19
N ASN A 76 7.77 20.04 -2.17
CA ASN A 76 8.24 19.61 -3.49
C ASN A 76 9.60 18.94 -3.41
N GLY A 77 9.70 17.70 -3.88
CA GLY A 77 10.94 16.91 -3.94
C GLY A 77 11.44 16.44 -2.58
N VAL A 78 10.66 16.61 -1.51
CA VAL A 78 11.04 16.14 -0.17
C VAL A 78 10.68 14.67 -0.01
N VAL A 79 11.61 13.92 0.60
CA VAL A 79 11.42 12.51 0.96
C VAL A 79 10.60 12.41 2.22
N GLU A 80 9.46 11.74 2.13
CA GLU A 80 8.55 11.50 3.24
C GLU A 80 8.54 10.01 3.59
N PRO A 81 9.22 9.61 4.69
CA PRO A 81 9.18 8.22 5.13
C PRO A 81 7.78 7.89 5.66
N PHE A 82 7.34 6.66 5.40
CA PHE A 82 6.07 6.16 5.89
C PHE A 82 6.19 4.76 6.51
N SER A 83 5.20 4.43 7.33
CA SER A 83 4.95 3.07 7.82
C SER A 83 3.46 2.74 7.73
N LEU A 84 3.13 1.56 7.24
CA LEU A 84 1.81 0.98 7.25
C LEU A 84 1.87 -0.33 8.04
N VAL A 85 1.22 -0.35 9.21
CA VAL A 85 1.25 -1.48 10.13
C VAL A 85 -0.15 -2.07 10.23
N TYR A 86 -0.27 -3.38 10.03
CA TYR A 86 -1.47 -4.13 10.38
C TYR A 86 -1.18 -5.03 11.57
N ASP A 87 -1.98 -4.89 12.63
CA ASP A 87 -1.97 -5.75 13.80
C ASP A 87 -3.18 -6.68 13.75
N ASN A 88 -2.92 -7.99 13.56
CA ASN A 88 -3.97 -8.99 13.44
C ASN A 88 -4.70 -9.30 14.76
N VAL A 89 -4.12 -8.94 15.91
CA VAL A 89 -4.74 -9.17 17.22
C VAL A 89 -5.85 -8.15 17.46
N SER A 90 -5.56 -6.88 17.16
CA SER A 90 -6.53 -5.79 17.33
C SER A 90 -7.35 -5.49 16.07
N GLY A 91 -6.94 -5.99 14.90
CA GLY A 91 -7.50 -5.62 13.61
C GLY A 91 -7.19 -4.19 13.19
N ASN A 92 -6.25 -3.52 13.87
CA ASN A 92 -5.91 -2.14 13.58
C ASN A 92 -4.89 -2.02 12.45
N VAL A 93 -5.15 -1.07 11.58
CA VAL A 93 -4.26 -0.58 10.53
C VAL A 93 -3.80 0.80 10.93
N THR A 94 -2.49 1.02 11.01
CA THR A 94 -1.89 2.31 11.32
C THR A 94 -1.04 2.78 10.15
N PHE A 95 -1.42 3.90 9.55
CA PHE A 95 -0.64 4.58 8.53
C PHE A 95 0.01 5.84 9.13
N SER A 96 1.33 5.93 9.07
CA SER A 96 2.08 7.08 9.58
C SER A 96 2.99 7.65 8.50
N LEU A 97 2.98 8.98 8.35
CA LEU A 97 3.76 9.73 7.37
C LEU A 97 3.93 11.17 7.86
N GLY A 98 5.15 11.72 7.82
CA GLY A 98 5.39 13.14 8.12
C GLY A 98 4.90 13.58 9.51
N GLY A 99 5.03 12.71 10.51
CA GLY A 99 4.53 12.94 11.87
C GLY A 99 3.01 12.83 12.05
N GLN A 100 2.25 12.57 10.99
CA GLN A 100 0.84 12.22 11.07
C GLN A 100 0.69 10.71 11.34
N SER A 101 -0.39 10.34 12.02
CA SER A 101 -0.78 8.95 12.23
C SER A 101 -2.30 8.81 12.10
N LEU A 102 -2.72 7.90 11.22
CA LEU A 102 -4.10 7.54 10.96
C LEU A 102 -4.29 6.08 11.40
N VAL A 103 -5.40 5.81 12.09
CA VAL A 103 -5.73 4.45 12.57
C VAL A 103 -7.12 4.08 12.07
N TYR A 104 -7.23 2.90 11.45
CA TYR A 104 -8.47 2.32 10.95
C TYR A 104 -8.58 0.88 11.44
N HIS A 105 -9.76 0.47 11.88
CA HIS A 105 -10.02 -0.92 12.27
C HIS A 105 -10.67 -1.67 11.10
N THR A 106 -10.07 -2.78 10.68
CA THR A 106 -10.63 -3.67 9.67
C THR A 106 -11.16 -4.96 10.31
N PRO A 107 -12.41 -5.38 10.02
CA PRO A 107 -12.92 -6.68 10.48
C PRO A 107 -12.40 -7.85 9.63
N PHE A 108 -11.72 -7.58 8.52
CA PHE A 108 -11.25 -8.59 7.59
C PHE A 108 -9.88 -9.12 8.01
N ILE A 109 -9.73 -10.45 7.97
CA ILE A 109 -8.51 -11.16 8.37
C ILE A 109 -7.90 -12.02 7.24
N GLN A 110 -8.54 -12.05 6.06
CA GLN A 110 -8.10 -12.85 4.91
C GLN A 110 -7.77 -11.97 3.71
N PHE A 111 -6.48 -11.80 3.46
CA PHE A 111 -5.89 -11.10 2.32
C PHE A 111 -4.44 -11.55 2.15
N GLY A 112 -3.85 -11.31 0.98
CA GLY A 112 -2.52 -11.82 0.66
C GLY A 112 -1.66 -10.89 -0.19
N ASP A 113 -2.19 -9.73 -0.57
CA ASP A 113 -1.59 -8.92 -1.61
C ASP A 113 -1.61 -7.43 -1.27
N ILE A 114 -0.51 -6.77 -1.62
CA ILE A 114 -0.34 -5.33 -1.50
C ILE A 114 -0.15 -4.75 -2.90
N PHE A 115 -0.85 -3.67 -3.20
CA PHE A 115 -0.69 -2.90 -4.43
C PHE A 115 -0.28 -1.47 -4.10
N VAL A 116 0.92 -1.08 -4.54
CA VAL A 116 1.40 0.30 -4.46
C VAL A 116 1.16 0.95 -5.81
N ARG A 117 0.16 1.82 -5.88
CA ARG A 117 -0.23 2.56 -7.08
C ARG A 117 0.29 3.98 -7.01
N THR A 118 0.91 4.47 -8.07
CA THR A 118 1.34 5.85 -8.22
C THR A 118 0.72 6.48 -9.46
N ARG A 119 0.24 7.72 -9.35
CA ARG A 119 -0.43 8.43 -10.44
C ARG A 119 0.02 9.89 -10.50
N ALA A 120 0.37 10.33 -11.70
CA ALA A 120 0.66 11.71 -12.02
C ALA A 120 -0.12 12.11 -13.29
N VAL A 121 -1.00 13.09 -13.21
CA VAL A 121 -1.91 13.44 -14.34
C VAL A 121 -1.29 14.45 -15.30
N TYR A 122 -0.55 15.43 -14.78
CA TYR A 122 -0.07 16.56 -15.57
C TYR A 122 1.42 16.47 -15.88
N ALA A 123 1.81 16.96 -17.06
CA ALA A 123 3.23 17.10 -17.41
C ALA A 123 3.98 17.93 -16.37
N GLY A 124 5.23 17.56 -16.09
CA GLY A 124 6.05 18.22 -15.07
C GLY A 124 5.72 17.82 -13.63
N THR A 125 4.90 16.79 -13.42
CA THR A 125 4.62 16.21 -12.10
C THR A 125 5.13 14.77 -12.03
N SER A 126 5.59 14.34 -10.85
CA SER A 126 5.97 12.95 -10.63
C SER A 126 5.77 12.53 -9.17
N VAL A 127 5.53 11.24 -9.00
CA VAL A 127 5.44 10.56 -7.70
C VAL A 127 6.32 9.32 -7.73
N VAL A 128 7.06 9.10 -6.65
CA VAL A 128 7.86 7.89 -6.44
C VAL A 128 7.54 7.34 -5.05
N VAL A 129 7.32 6.03 -4.99
CA VAL A 129 7.26 5.24 -3.75
C VAL A 129 8.37 4.20 -3.82
N SER A 130 9.41 4.36 -2.99
CA SER A 130 10.65 3.59 -3.05
C SER A 130 11.07 3.03 -1.69
N ASP A 131 12.19 2.31 -1.70
CA ASP A 131 12.84 1.75 -0.50
C ASP A 131 11.88 0.90 0.35
N LEU A 132 11.02 0.16 -0.36
CA LEU A 132 9.98 -0.64 0.26
C LEU A 132 10.59 -1.81 1.03
N ALA A 133 10.20 -1.96 2.29
CA ALA A 133 10.53 -3.12 3.10
C ALA A 133 9.27 -3.66 3.80
N LEU A 134 9.02 -4.96 3.62
CA LEU A 134 7.92 -5.70 4.26
C LEU A 134 8.52 -6.55 5.38
N ASP A 135 8.12 -6.29 6.61
CA ASP A 135 8.65 -6.91 7.84
C ASP A 135 10.18 -6.85 7.93
N GLY A 136 10.75 -5.74 7.45
CA GLY A 136 12.19 -5.49 7.39
C GLY A 136 12.91 -6.17 6.22
N GLN A 137 12.23 -7.00 5.43
CA GLN A 137 12.77 -7.57 4.19
C GLN A 137 12.57 -6.59 3.04
N ASN A 138 13.67 -6.25 2.36
CA ASN A 138 13.62 -5.38 1.18
C ASN A 138 12.78 -6.03 0.07
N VAL A 139 11.79 -5.29 -0.44
CA VAL A 139 10.90 -5.72 -1.53
C VAL A 139 11.64 -5.73 -2.87
N GLY A 140 12.69 -4.92 -3.04
CA GLY A 140 13.53 -4.88 -4.24
C GLY A 140 12.87 -4.19 -5.44
N ALA A 141 11.75 -3.49 -5.23
CA ALA A 141 11.02 -2.76 -6.25
C ALA A 141 10.44 -1.45 -5.69
N SER A 142 10.02 -0.57 -6.60
CA SER A 142 9.41 0.73 -6.32
C SER A 142 8.24 0.95 -7.27
N SER A 143 7.28 1.80 -6.90
CA SER A 143 6.30 2.30 -7.87
C SER A 143 6.57 3.77 -8.21
N SER A 144 6.46 4.16 -9.47
CA SER A 144 6.66 5.56 -9.86
C SER A 144 5.87 5.96 -11.10
N ALA A 145 5.37 7.20 -11.12
CA ALA A 145 4.71 7.78 -12.27
C ALA A 145 5.26 9.18 -12.58
N THR A 146 5.50 9.45 -13.86
CA THR A 146 5.77 10.80 -14.40
C THR A 146 4.60 11.20 -15.29
N GLY A 147 4.06 12.39 -15.09
CA GLY A 147 2.79 12.78 -15.69
C GLY A 147 2.87 13.09 -17.20
N PRO A 148 1.85 12.68 -17.99
CA PRO A 148 0.76 11.79 -17.60
C PRO A 148 1.25 10.33 -17.46
N GLY A 149 1.00 9.70 -16.31
CA GLY A 149 1.49 8.36 -16.01
C GLY A 149 0.78 7.68 -14.86
N LEU A 150 0.83 6.36 -14.89
CA LEU A 150 0.32 5.43 -13.89
C LEU A 150 1.32 4.29 -13.78
N ASP A 151 1.58 3.85 -12.56
CA ASP A 151 2.27 2.60 -12.29
C ASP A 151 1.65 1.93 -11.06
N ILE A 152 1.63 0.60 -11.07
CA ILE A 152 1.06 -0.20 -9.99
C ILE A 152 2.01 -1.36 -9.72
N LEU A 153 2.74 -1.28 -8.62
CA LEU A 153 3.53 -2.37 -8.10
C LEU A 153 2.63 -3.31 -7.29
N TRP A 154 2.51 -4.56 -7.73
CA TRP A 154 1.91 -5.65 -7.00
C TRP A 154 2.98 -6.43 -6.25
N ILE A 155 2.81 -6.54 -4.93
CA ILE A 155 3.63 -7.32 -4.01
C ILE A 155 2.77 -8.48 -3.52
N SER A 156 3.24 -9.71 -3.73
CA SER A 156 2.59 -10.93 -3.26
C SER A 156 3.56 -11.81 -2.46
N GLY A 157 2.99 -12.69 -1.64
CA GLY A 157 3.74 -13.49 -0.67
C GLY A 157 3.80 -12.83 0.71
N GLY A 158 4.67 -13.33 1.58
CA GLY A 158 4.68 -12.95 3.00
C GLY A 158 3.52 -13.55 3.80
N GLN A 159 3.49 -13.25 5.10
CA GLN A 159 2.40 -13.62 6.01
C GLN A 159 1.55 -12.40 6.39
N LEU A 160 0.93 -11.75 5.41
CA LEU A 160 0.20 -10.49 5.65
C LEU A 160 -0.98 -10.65 6.62
N SER A 161 -1.64 -11.81 6.63
CA SER A 161 -2.78 -12.09 7.51
C SER A 161 -2.39 -12.16 8.99
N ASP A 162 -1.11 -12.43 9.28
CA ASP A 162 -0.60 -12.60 10.64
C ASP A 162 -0.15 -11.26 11.27
N GLY A 163 -0.43 -10.16 10.58
CA GLY A 163 0.12 -8.85 10.88
C GLY A 163 1.34 -8.58 10.02
N PHE A 164 1.55 -7.32 9.63
CA PHE A 164 2.71 -6.92 8.86
C PHE A 164 3.08 -5.47 9.10
N THR A 165 4.31 -5.12 8.76
CA THR A 165 4.81 -3.74 8.68
C THR A 165 5.39 -3.50 7.30
N LEU A 166 4.77 -2.62 6.52
CA LEU A 166 5.33 -2.10 5.28
C LEU A 166 5.90 -0.71 5.55
N THR A 167 7.17 -0.51 5.20
CA THR A 167 7.84 0.80 5.26
C THR A 167 8.31 1.21 3.88
N GLY A 168 8.54 2.51 3.69
CA GLY A 168 9.13 3.04 2.48
C GLY A 168 9.20 4.56 2.51
N ASN A 169 9.51 5.13 1.35
CA ASN A 169 9.63 6.56 1.13
C ASN A 169 8.65 6.99 0.04
N ALA A 170 7.95 8.11 0.24
CA ALA A 170 7.16 8.77 -0.78
C ALA A 170 7.78 10.12 -1.15
N VAL A 171 7.82 10.43 -2.45
CA VAL A 171 8.27 11.74 -2.95
C VAL A 171 7.28 12.23 -3.98
N PHE A 172 6.77 13.45 -3.77
CA PHE A 172 6.04 14.19 -4.80
C PHE A 172 6.92 15.28 -5.38
N SER A 173 6.93 15.40 -6.70
CA SER A 173 7.59 16.49 -7.41
C SER A 173 6.65 17.16 -8.39
N TRP A 174 6.78 18.48 -8.55
CA TRP A 174 6.02 19.25 -9.53
C TRP A 174 6.78 20.50 -10.00
N THR A 175 6.42 21.01 -11.17
CA THR A 175 6.81 22.33 -11.65
C THR A 175 5.66 23.31 -11.46
N GLY A 176 5.96 24.54 -11.03
CA GLY A 176 4.94 25.58 -10.82
C GLY A 176 3.97 25.26 -9.67
N THR A 177 2.67 25.39 -9.91
CA THR A 177 1.62 25.17 -8.91
C THR A 177 1.35 23.67 -8.72
N PRO A 178 1.31 23.15 -7.49
CA PRO A 178 1.06 21.73 -7.25
C PRO A 178 -0.35 21.33 -7.73
N PRO A 179 -0.49 20.13 -8.30
CA PRO A 179 -1.77 19.67 -8.84
C PRO A 179 -2.70 19.14 -7.75
N GLY A 180 -3.78 19.84 -7.44
CA GLY A 180 -4.76 19.41 -6.43
C GLY A 180 -5.62 18.21 -6.86
N GLN A 181 -6.49 17.75 -5.95
CA GLN A 181 -7.54 16.76 -6.21
C GLN A 181 -7.05 15.36 -6.67
N SER A 182 -6.03 14.80 -6.03
CA SER A 182 -5.42 13.49 -6.40
C SER A 182 -4.92 13.41 -7.84
N ASN A 183 -4.63 14.55 -8.47
CA ASN A 183 -3.94 14.58 -9.76
C ASN A 183 -2.44 14.25 -9.60
N LEU A 184 -1.93 14.23 -8.37
CA LEU A 184 -0.68 13.61 -7.97
C LEU A 184 -0.91 12.85 -6.67
N ALA A 185 -0.77 11.52 -6.70
CA ALA A 185 -1.12 10.66 -5.57
C ALA A 185 -0.39 9.32 -5.61
N PHE A 186 -0.28 8.68 -4.44
CA PHE A 186 -0.02 7.26 -4.31
C PHE A 186 -1.07 6.60 -3.42
N GLN A 187 -1.31 5.31 -3.65
CA GLN A 187 -2.18 4.48 -2.83
C GLN A 187 -1.46 3.18 -2.50
N ILE A 188 -1.57 2.74 -1.25
CA ILE A 188 -1.17 1.41 -0.81
C ILE A 188 -2.44 0.65 -0.49
N LYS A 189 -2.81 -0.28 -1.36
CA LYS A 189 -4.02 -1.10 -1.22
C LYS A 189 -3.66 -2.47 -0.68
N VAL A 190 -4.37 -2.93 0.33
CA VAL A 190 -4.31 -4.32 0.79
C VAL A 190 -5.59 -5.01 0.38
N ALA A 191 -5.45 -6.14 -0.29
CA ALA A 191 -6.55 -6.76 -1.00
C ALA A 191 -6.50 -8.27 -0.96
N LYS A 192 -7.67 -8.85 -1.23
CA LYS A 192 -7.84 -10.26 -1.56
C LYS A 192 -7.98 -10.40 -3.07
N LEU A 193 -7.28 -11.36 -3.65
CA LEU A 193 -7.42 -11.67 -5.07
C LEU A 193 -8.75 -12.38 -5.35
N ALA A 194 -9.30 -12.10 -6.52
CA ALA A 194 -10.34 -12.92 -7.11
C ALA A 194 -9.82 -14.35 -7.25
N VAL A 195 -10.62 -15.30 -6.77
CA VAL A 195 -10.39 -16.71 -7.07
C VAL A 195 -10.59 -16.86 -8.58
N ILE A 196 -9.50 -16.95 -9.33
CA ILE A 196 -9.58 -17.44 -10.70
C ILE A 196 -9.99 -18.90 -10.55
N GLY A 197 -11.25 -19.20 -10.86
CA GLY A 197 -11.69 -20.59 -10.94
C GLY A 197 -10.70 -21.30 -11.86
N VAL A 198 -9.98 -22.28 -11.32
CA VAL A 198 -9.31 -23.28 -12.13
C VAL A 198 -10.36 -23.73 -13.12
N GLU A 199 -10.13 -23.58 -14.43
CA GLU A 199 -11.10 -23.98 -15.44
C GLU A 199 -11.66 -25.34 -15.02
N ASP A 200 -12.99 -25.41 -14.84
CA ASP A 200 -13.64 -26.64 -14.44
C ASP A 200 -13.08 -27.79 -15.29
N GLY A 201 -12.77 -28.92 -14.65
CA GLY A 201 -12.16 -30.09 -15.29
C GLY A 201 -12.94 -30.69 -16.48
N THR A 202 -14.04 -30.06 -16.89
CA THR A 202 -14.86 -30.35 -18.07
C THR A 202 -14.12 -30.14 -19.40
N TRP A 203 -13.13 -29.24 -19.51
CA TRP A 203 -12.32 -29.15 -20.74
C TRP A 203 -11.38 -30.34 -20.93
N GLY A 204 -10.91 -30.95 -19.83
CA GLY A 204 -10.15 -32.21 -19.87
C GLY A 204 -10.97 -33.38 -20.41
N VAL A 205 -12.27 -33.42 -20.09
CA VAL A 205 -13.21 -34.43 -20.60
C VAL A 205 -13.52 -34.23 -22.08
N ILE A 206 -13.64 -32.97 -22.54
CA ILE A 206 -13.90 -32.68 -23.96
C ILE A 206 -12.71 -33.09 -24.85
N LYS A 207 -11.45 -32.92 -24.41
CA LYS A 207 -10.28 -33.38 -25.17
C LYS A 207 -10.16 -34.90 -25.28
N ALA A 208 -10.75 -35.66 -24.34
CA ALA A 208 -10.79 -37.12 -24.38
C ALA A 208 -11.85 -37.68 -25.35
N LEU A 209 -12.83 -36.86 -25.75
CA LEU A 209 -13.88 -37.22 -26.72
C LEU A 209 -13.45 -37.04 -28.19
N PHE A 210 -12.27 -36.45 -28.44
CA PHE A 210 -11.70 -36.23 -29.77
C PHE A 210 -10.36 -36.97 -30.00
N ARG A 211 -10.13 -38.08 -29.27
CA ARG A 211 -9.05 -39.05 -29.54
C ARG A 211 -9.62 -40.39 -29.96
#